data_AF-D7MMJ3-F1
#
_entry.id   AF-D7MMJ3-F1
#
_cell.length_a   1.000
_cell.length_b   1.000
_cell.length_c   1.000
_cell.angle_alpha   90.00
_cell.angle_beta   90.00
_cell.angle_gamma   90.00
#
_symmetry.space_group_name_H-M   'P 1'
#
loop_
_entity.id
_entity.type
_entity.pdbx_description
1 polymer ?
#
loop_
_entity_poly.entity_id
_entity_poly.type
_entity_poly.pdbx_seq_one_letter_code
_entity_poly.pdbx_strand_id
1 'polypeptide(L)' 'MAAAMGADEYGFGYLAMIATGCVMARICHTNNCPVGVASQVDSSCKISLPSCSYSLEFC' A
#
# COMPACT_ATOMS: atom_id res chain seq x y z
N MET A 1 12.26 17.72 3.17
CA MET A 1 12.03 19.16 3.47
C MET A 1 11.17 19.40 4.72
N ALA A 2 10.83 18.37 5.50
CA ALA A 2 10.12 18.53 6.79
C ALA A 2 11.11 18.74 7.97
N ALA A 3 12.27 18.08 7.97
CA ALA A 3 13.36 18.34 8.94
C ALA A 3 13.81 19.81 8.96
N ALA A 4 13.97 20.41 7.77
CA ALA A 4 14.42 21.80 7.62
C ALA A 4 13.38 22.82 8.10
N MET A 5 12.11 22.41 8.25
CA MET A 5 11.02 23.24 8.77
C MET A 5 10.71 22.91 10.24
N GLY A 6 11.59 22.17 10.93
CA GLY A 6 11.47 21.86 12.35
C GLY A 6 10.53 20.69 12.70
N ALA A 7 10.22 19.80 11.76
CA ALA A 7 9.43 18.60 12.05
C ALA A 7 10.30 17.48 12.64
N ASP A 8 9.92 16.99 13.82
CA ASP A 8 10.58 15.88 14.52
C ASP A 8 10.01 14.50 14.11
N GLU A 9 8.81 14.48 13.51
CA GLU A 9 8.11 13.25 13.11
C GLU A 9 7.68 13.28 11.64
N TYR A 10 7.69 12.10 10.99
CA TYR A 10 7.35 11.93 9.58
C TYR A 10 6.24 10.89 9.42
N GLY A 11 5.10 11.33 8.91
CA GLY A 11 3.99 10.45 8.54
C GLY A 11 4.10 9.99 7.09
N PHE A 12 4.18 8.68 6.86
CA PHE A 12 4.31 8.08 5.53
C PHE A 12 3.10 7.21 5.15
N GLY A 13 1.90 7.79 5.09
CA GLY A 13 0.68 7.02 4.79
C GLY A 13 0.66 6.43 3.38
N TYR A 14 0.98 7.24 2.37
CA TYR A 14 0.96 6.81 0.97
C TYR A 14 2.07 5.80 0.63
N LEU A 15 3.26 6.02 1.16
CA LEU A 15 4.39 5.11 0.95
C LEU A 15 4.15 3.76 1.64
N ALA A 16 3.57 3.77 2.85
CA ALA A 16 3.17 2.54 3.53
C ALA A 16 2.16 1.74 2.70
N MET A 17 1.18 2.40 2.05
CA MET A 17 0.24 1.72 1.16
C MET A 17 0.92 1.10 -0.07
N ILE A 18 1.94 1.74 -0.65
CA ILE A 18 2.67 1.17 -1.80
C ILE A 18 3.51 -0.04 -1.36
N ALA A 19 4.17 0.06 -0.21
CA ALA A 19 4.96 -1.04 0.34
C ALA A 19 4.11 -2.31 0.58
N THR A 20 2.85 -2.14 1.01
CA THR A 20 1.89 -3.24 1.17
C THR A 20 1.25 -3.71 -0.15
N GLY A 21 1.52 -3.04 -1.28
CA GLY A 21 1.12 -3.49 -2.61
C GLY A 21 0.13 -2.58 -3.36
N CYS A 22 -0.13 -1.35 -2.92
CA CYS A 22 -0.96 -0.41 -3.66
C CYS A 22 -0.37 -0.08 -5.04
N VAL A 23 -1.06 -0.49 -6.11
CA VAL A 23 -0.69 -0.25 -7.52
C VAL A 23 -1.22 1.07 -8.08
N MET A 24 -1.72 1.97 -7.22
CA MET A 24 -2.27 3.26 -7.63
C MET A 24 -3.40 3.21 -8.67
N ALA A 25 -4.28 2.23 -8.54
CA ALA A 25 -5.48 2.12 -9.37
C ALA A 25 -6.53 3.23 -9.12
N ARG A 26 -6.46 3.95 -7.98
CA ARG A 26 -7.37 5.05 -7.59
C ARG A 26 -8.88 4.71 -7.62
N ILE A 27 -9.22 3.43 -7.52
CA ILE A 27 -10.61 2.92 -7.42
C ILE A 27 -10.99 2.53 -5.99
N CYS A 28 -10.33 3.13 -4.99
CA CYS A 28 -10.49 2.75 -3.58
C CYS A 28 -11.93 2.94 -3.08
N HIS A 29 -12.66 3.95 -3.59
CA HIS A 29 -14.05 4.21 -3.21
C HIS A 29 -15.04 3.14 -3.69
N THR A 30 -14.66 2.32 -4.69
CA THR A 30 -15.52 1.28 -5.25
C THR A 30 -15.38 -0.05 -4.52
N ASN A 31 -14.57 -0.13 -3.44
CA ASN A 31 -14.22 -1.38 -2.73
C ASN A 31 -13.61 -2.48 -3.63
N ASN A 32 -13.23 -2.18 -4.87
CA ASN A 32 -12.74 -3.14 -5.86
C ASN A 32 -11.22 -3.02 -6.05
N CYS A 33 -10.47 -2.87 -4.95
CA CYS A 33 -9.02 -2.80 -5.02
C CYS A 33 -8.44 -4.17 -5.43
N PRO A 34 -7.67 -4.29 -6.53
CA PRO A 34 -7.20 -5.59 -7.05
C PRO A 34 -6.20 -6.30 -6.13
N VAL A 35 -5.59 -5.54 -5.23
CA VAL A 35 -4.56 -5.99 -4.26
C VAL A 35 -5.11 -6.09 -2.83
N GLY A 36 -6.38 -5.75 -2.60
CA GLY A 36 -7.01 -5.87 -1.28
C GLY A 36 -6.58 -4.82 -0.24
N VAL A 37 -5.66 -3.89 -0.54
CA VAL A 37 -5.17 -2.88 0.44
C VAL A 37 -6.27 -1.95 0.98
N ALA A 38 -7.30 -1.69 0.18
CA ALA A 38 -8.42 -0.79 0.51
C ALA A 38 -9.76 -1.42 0.12
N SER A 39 -9.95 -2.71 0.48
CA SER A 39 -11.20 -3.42 0.26
C SER A 39 -11.66 -4.11 1.54
N GLN A 40 -12.97 -4.05 1.82
CA GLN A 40 -13.60 -4.75 2.94
C GLN A 40 -13.96 -6.20 2.59
N VAL A 41 -13.98 -6.53 1.29
CA VAL A 41 -14.15 -7.90 0.86
C VAL A 41 -12.79 -8.58 0.87
N ASP A 42 -12.75 -9.84 1.34
CA ASP A 42 -11.56 -10.68 1.30
C ASP A 42 -11.18 -10.91 -0.17
N SER A 43 -10.41 -9.97 -0.69
CA SER A 43 -9.93 -9.94 -2.07
C SER A 43 -8.47 -10.37 -2.03
N SER A 44 -8.28 -11.60 -1.53
CA SER A 44 -7.04 -12.34 -1.66
C SER A 44 -6.62 -12.35 -3.13
N CYS A 45 -5.57 -11.60 -3.44
CA CYS A 45 -4.66 -11.74 -4.57
C CYS A 45 -5.28 -12.29 -5.87
N LYS A 46 -6.15 -11.51 -6.53
CA LYS A 46 -6.66 -11.86 -7.88
C LYS A 46 -5.64 -11.57 -8.99
N ILE A 47 -4.49 -11.01 -8.65
CA ILE A 47 -3.43 -10.68 -9.58
C ILE A 47 -2.21 -11.53 -9.22
N SER A 48 -1.74 -12.35 -10.15
CA SER A 48 -0.49 -13.11 -10.02
C SER A 48 0.73 -12.20 -10.14
N LEU A 49 0.74 -11.07 -9.43
CA LEU A 49 1.92 -10.22 -9.34
C LEU A 49 2.89 -10.87 -8.33
N PRO A 50 4.21 -10.84 -8.60
CA PRO A 50 5.24 -11.35 -7.69
C PRO A 50 5.22 -10.65 -6.31
N SER A 51 4.36 -9.65 -6.11
CA SER A 51 4.10 -8.95 -4.86
C SER A 51 3.42 -9.73 -3.76
N CYS A 52 2.80 -10.87 -4.06
CA CYS A 52 2.34 -11.78 -3.02
C CYS A 52 3.49 -12.59 -2.38
N SER A 53 4.71 -12.56 -2.96
CA SER A 53 5.86 -13.34 -2.49
C SER A 53 6.98 -12.51 -1.86
N TYR A 54 7.01 -11.18 -2.00
CA TYR A 54 8.16 -10.36 -1.55
C TYR A 54 8.10 -9.82 -0.11
N SER A 55 7.07 -10.13 0.70
CA SER A 55 7.05 -9.73 2.12
C SER A 55 8.03 -10.49 3.02
N LEU A 56 8.77 -11.48 2.48
CA LEU A 56 9.87 -12.15 3.16
C LEU A 56 11.23 -11.45 3.00
N GLU A 57 11.30 -10.32 2.28
CA GLU A 57 12.52 -9.50 2.13
C GLU A 57 12.41 -8.16 2.89
N PHE A 58 11.66 -8.16 4.00
CA PHE A 58 11.69 -7.13 5.04
C PHE A 58 11.96 -7.76 6.42
N CYS A 59 12.76 -8.83 6.44
CA CYS A 59 13.47 -9.30 7.63
C CYS A 59 14.88 -8.73 7.66
#